data_AF-A0A1I7SJA1-F1
#
_entry.id   AF-A0A1I7SJA1-F1
#
_cell.length_a   1.000
_cell.length_b   1.000
_cell.length_c   1.000
_cell.angle_alpha   90.00
_cell.angle_beta   90.00
_cell.angle_gamma   90.00
#
_symmetry.space_group_name_H-M   'P 1'
#
loop_
_entity.id
_entity.type
_entity.pdbx_description
1 polymer ?
#
loop_
_entity_poly.entity_id
_entity_poly.type
_entity_poly.pdbx_seq_one_letter_code
_entity_poly.pdbx_strand_id
1 'polypeptide(L)'
;MLNVRKGGYKQVLENSEVNSLIKILGLEYKRTYESEEERSNLRYGKIMIMTDQDEDGSHIKGLIINFIHHNWPELLKHNFIEQFITPVIKARKGNEVIAFYSIAQYLQWRENNEDWSGYKIKYYKGLGTSTSKEAKEYFGDLQRHQIQFEYSGPQDDENLDLAFSKYRIEDRKAWITDWMNKKKSREIAEEPEDVIYDPDIRSLTFSEFVNKELVVFSNADNVRNIPSIVDGLKPVQRKVLYTCFKRYDKKQLRVLQLASAVGEITAYHHGDKALMEAVVQMAQNFVGSNNISLLLPHGQFGTRLEGGKDSASPRYLYTQLNPLTRLIFPQIDDHLLQVRAKFECFCGGTKEF
;
A
#
# COMPACT_ATOMS: atom_id res chain seq x y z
N MET A 1 -1.66 -12.21 7.54
CA MET A 1 -1.84 -11.89 8.98
C MET A 1 -3.28 -11.51 9.32
N LEU A 2 -3.87 -12.16 10.32
CA LEU A 2 -5.24 -11.93 10.80
C LEU A 2 -5.27 -10.80 11.84
N ASN A 3 -6.28 -9.92 11.79
CA ASN A 3 -6.53 -9.00 12.90
C ASN A 3 -7.19 -9.75 14.07
N VAL A 4 -6.37 -10.12 15.06
CA VAL A 4 -6.80 -10.92 16.22
C VAL A 4 -7.78 -10.21 17.15
N ARG A 5 -7.84 -8.87 17.17
CA ARG A 5 -8.85 -8.11 17.93
C ARG A 5 -10.26 -8.24 17.35
N LYS A 6 -10.36 -8.56 16.06
CA LYS A 6 -11.63 -8.70 15.34
C LYS A 6 -12.05 -10.16 15.18
N GLY A 7 -11.09 -11.07 15.05
CA GLY A 7 -11.34 -12.49 14.84
C GLY A 7 -12.04 -13.14 16.03
N GLY A 8 -13.02 -13.99 15.75
CA GLY A 8 -13.55 -14.88 16.79
C GLY A 8 -12.46 -15.85 17.27
N TYR A 9 -12.54 -16.31 18.52
CA TYR A 9 -11.56 -17.25 19.12
C TYR A 9 -11.23 -18.43 18.21
N LYS A 10 -12.27 -19.02 17.59
CA LYS A 10 -12.12 -20.11 16.60
C LYS A 10 -11.28 -19.71 15.38
N GLN A 11 -11.51 -18.52 14.82
CA GLN A 11 -10.79 -18.05 13.64
C GLN A 11 -9.31 -17.80 13.91
N VAL A 12 -8.96 -17.35 15.12
CA VAL A 12 -7.57 -17.17 15.54
C VAL A 12 -6.88 -18.52 15.70
N LEU A 13 -7.54 -19.48 16.37
CA LEU A 13 -7.01 -20.83 16.57
C LEU A 13 -6.86 -21.64 15.27
N GLU A 14 -7.74 -21.45 14.29
CA GLU A 14 -7.67 -22.15 13.00
C GLU A 14 -6.66 -21.50 12.04
N ASN A 15 -6.12 -20.33 12.38
CA ASN A 15 -5.17 -19.63 11.53
C ASN A 15 -3.77 -20.28 11.62
N SER A 16 -3.35 -20.93 10.53
CA SER A 16 -2.06 -21.62 10.45
C SER A 16 -0.85 -20.69 10.60
N GLU A 17 -0.93 -19.44 10.10
CA GLU A 17 0.14 -18.45 10.21
C GLU A 17 0.35 -18.03 11.67
N VAL A 18 -0.73 -17.65 12.37
CA VAL A 18 -0.70 -17.29 13.79
C VAL A 18 -0.08 -18.42 14.63
N ASN A 19 -0.58 -19.65 14.44
CA ASN A 19 -0.08 -20.81 15.17
C ASN A 19 1.39 -21.09 14.90
N SER A 20 1.85 -20.87 13.67
CA SER A 20 3.25 -21.05 13.30
C SER A 20 4.13 -20.01 14.00
N LEU A 21 3.72 -18.73 14.02
CA LEU A 21 4.44 -17.67 14.73
C LEU A 21 4.57 -17.97 16.23
N ILE A 22 3.47 -18.40 16.86
CA ILE A 22 3.45 -18.77 18.29
C ILE A 22 4.46 -19.89 18.58
N LYS A 23 4.43 -20.96 17.78
CA LYS A 23 5.36 -22.10 17.93
C LYS A 23 6.82 -21.71 17.69
N ILE A 24 7.09 -20.90 16.68
CA ILE A 24 8.46 -20.46 16.32
C ILE A 24 9.04 -19.58 17.43
N LEU A 25 8.24 -18.66 17.97
CA LEU A 25 8.69 -17.74 19.02
C LEU A 25 8.69 -18.38 20.42
N GLY A 26 8.01 -19.50 20.61
CA GLY A 26 7.84 -20.11 21.93
C GLY A 26 6.82 -19.35 22.79
N LEU A 27 5.84 -18.73 22.15
CA LEU A 27 4.78 -17.99 22.83
C LEU A 27 3.71 -18.95 23.37
N GLU A 28 3.13 -18.61 24.52
CA GLU A 28 2.09 -19.39 25.16
C GLU A 28 0.91 -18.47 25.51
N TYR A 29 -0.30 -18.88 25.11
CA TYR A 29 -1.51 -18.20 25.55
C TYR A 29 -1.68 -18.33 27.07
N LYS A 30 -2.22 -17.28 27.71
CA LYS A 30 -2.40 -17.15 29.16
C LYS A 30 -1.11 -16.96 29.98
N ARG A 31 0.06 -17.03 29.35
CA ARG A 31 1.33 -16.70 29.99
C ARG A 31 1.63 -15.22 29.87
N THR A 32 2.13 -14.64 30.94
CA THR A 32 2.70 -13.28 30.98
C THR A 32 4.20 -13.33 30.69
N TYR A 33 4.75 -12.22 30.19
CA TYR A 33 6.18 -12.10 29.84
C TYR A 33 6.80 -10.87 30.50
N GLU A 34 6.45 -10.64 31.77
CA GLU A 34 6.82 -9.44 32.53
C GLU A 34 8.17 -9.61 33.23
N SER A 35 8.48 -10.83 33.68
CA SER A 35 9.79 -11.15 34.26
C SER A 35 10.83 -11.57 33.22
N GLU A 36 12.11 -11.40 33.55
CA GLU A 36 13.21 -11.90 32.72
C GLU A 36 13.19 -13.43 32.60
N GLU A 37 12.81 -14.13 33.67
CA GLU A 37 12.66 -15.59 33.67
C GLU A 37 11.60 -16.04 32.67
N GLU A 38 10.42 -15.41 32.64
CA GLU A 38 9.39 -15.72 31.65
C GLU A 38 9.87 -15.47 30.23
N ARG A 39 10.55 -14.34 29.98
CA ARG A 39 11.11 -14.02 28.66
C ARG A 39 12.21 -14.96 28.22
N SER A 40 13.00 -15.52 29.16
CA SER A 40 14.05 -16.50 28.84
C SER A 40 13.50 -17.82 28.26
N ASN A 41 12.20 -18.08 28.45
CA ASN A 41 11.53 -19.25 27.85
C ASN A 41 11.17 -19.04 26.38
N LEU A 42 11.25 -17.81 25.86
CA LEU A 42 11.07 -17.55 24.45
C LEU A 42 12.24 -18.13 23.64
N ARG A 43 11.95 -18.63 22.44
CA ARG A 43 12.97 -19.16 21.54
C ARG A 43 13.82 -18.06 20.90
N TYR A 44 13.28 -16.85 20.82
CA TYR A 44 13.93 -15.67 20.25
C TYR A 44 13.71 -14.48 21.17
N GLY A 45 14.75 -13.65 21.35
CA GLY A 45 14.68 -12.45 22.19
C GLY A 45 14.02 -11.25 21.51
N LYS A 46 13.98 -11.23 20.17
CA LYS A 46 13.38 -10.15 19.37
C LYS A 46 12.77 -10.70 18.08
N ILE A 47 11.84 -9.95 17.51
CA ILE A 47 11.31 -10.13 16.17
C ILE A 47 11.68 -8.92 15.31
N MET A 48 12.20 -9.17 14.10
CA MET A 48 12.48 -8.14 13.11
C MET A 48 11.50 -8.28 11.95
N ILE A 49 10.66 -7.28 11.76
CA ILE A 49 9.65 -7.25 10.70
C ILE A 49 10.25 -6.65 9.45
N MET A 50 10.24 -7.40 8.35
CA MET A 50 10.74 -6.96 7.05
C MET A 50 9.61 -7.03 6.03
N THR A 51 9.19 -5.87 5.53
CA THR A 51 8.13 -5.75 4.53
C THR A 51 8.60 -4.89 3.37
N ASP A 52 7.86 -4.95 2.27
CA ASP A 52 7.95 -3.94 1.22
C ASP A 52 7.78 -2.54 1.84
N GLN A 53 8.54 -1.56 1.33
CA GLN A 53 8.46 -0.16 1.79
C GLN A 53 7.34 0.56 1.04
N ASP A 54 6.14 -0.02 1.14
CA ASP A 54 4.91 0.55 0.66
C ASP A 54 3.84 0.55 1.76
N GLU A 55 2.73 1.21 1.46
CA GLU A 55 1.61 1.38 2.39
C GLU A 55 1.06 0.02 2.88
N ASP A 56 1.05 -1.01 2.02
CA ASP A 56 0.57 -2.35 2.36
C ASP A 56 1.55 -3.05 3.33
N GLY A 57 2.86 -2.82 3.19
CA GLY A 57 3.87 -3.22 4.16
C GLY A 57 3.67 -2.61 5.54
N SER A 58 3.33 -1.31 5.61
CA SER A 58 2.98 -0.63 6.87
C SER A 58 1.78 -1.28 7.56
N HIS A 59 0.76 -1.69 6.81
CA HIS A 59 -0.37 -2.42 7.36
C HIS A 59 0.04 -3.79 7.94
N ILE A 60 0.91 -4.54 7.24
CA ILE A 60 1.42 -5.83 7.73
C ILE A 60 2.19 -5.64 9.03
N LYS A 61 3.08 -4.64 9.11
CA LYS A 61 3.80 -4.26 10.35
C LYS A 61 2.80 -4.02 11.48
N GLY A 62 1.79 -3.19 11.22
CA GLY A 62 0.75 -2.88 12.19
C GLY A 62 -0.04 -4.10 12.66
N LEU A 63 -0.36 -5.05 11.77
CA LEU A 63 -1.05 -6.30 12.14
C LEU A 63 -0.21 -7.20 13.03
N ILE A 64 1.10 -7.28 12.82
CA ILE A 64 2.02 -8.05 13.66
C ILE A 64 2.15 -7.37 15.03
N ILE A 65 2.35 -6.05 15.07
CA ILE A 65 2.40 -5.28 16.32
C ILE A 65 1.10 -5.47 17.10
N ASN A 66 -0.05 -5.34 16.44
CA ASN A 66 -1.37 -5.58 17.04
C ASN A 66 -1.54 -7.01 17.56
N PHE A 67 -1.00 -8.00 16.85
CA PHE A 67 -1.01 -9.39 17.30
C PHE A 67 -0.27 -9.57 18.62
N ILE A 68 0.93 -9.00 18.75
CA ILE A 68 1.70 -9.06 20.00
C ILE A 68 1.00 -8.21 21.08
N HIS A 69 0.60 -6.98 20.76
CA HIS A 69 -0.05 -6.06 21.69
C HIS A 69 -1.35 -6.62 22.29
N HIS A 70 -2.15 -7.31 21.49
CA HIS A 70 -3.42 -7.87 21.95
C HIS A 70 -3.23 -9.07 22.89
N ASN A 71 -2.23 -9.91 22.65
CA ASN A 71 -2.03 -11.15 23.40
C ASN A 71 -1.03 -11.00 24.55
N TRP A 72 0.03 -10.22 24.36
CA TRP A 72 1.16 -10.05 25.28
C TRP A 72 1.68 -8.59 25.24
N PRO A 73 0.91 -7.62 25.74
CA PRO A 73 1.28 -6.20 25.71
C PRO A 73 2.62 -5.90 26.41
N GLU A 74 2.96 -6.67 27.45
CA GLU A 74 4.24 -6.53 28.16
C GLU A 74 5.46 -6.66 27.24
N LEU A 75 5.38 -7.46 26.17
CA LEU A 75 6.49 -7.61 25.22
C LEU A 75 6.82 -6.31 24.48
N LEU A 76 5.85 -5.42 24.25
CA LEU A 76 6.11 -4.12 23.62
C LEU A 76 7.00 -3.24 24.51
N LYS A 77 6.87 -3.36 25.84
CA LYS A 77 7.65 -2.61 26.83
C LYS A 77 9.11 -3.06 26.92
N HIS A 78 9.43 -4.22 26.33
CA HIS A 78 10.75 -4.84 26.42
C HIS A 78 11.50 -4.86 25.09
N ASN A 79 11.24 -3.90 24.19
CA ASN A 79 11.95 -3.74 22.91
C ASN A 79 11.97 -5.03 22.06
N PHE A 80 10.89 -5.81 22.14
CA PHE A 80 10.78 -7.12 21.49
C PHE A 80 10.63 -7.02 19.98
N ILE A 81 10.17 -5.87 19.46
CA ILE A 81 9.83 -5.68 18.05
C ILE A 81 10.79 -4.67 17.42
N GLU A 82 11.31 -5.05 16.26
CA GLU A 82 12.13 -4.21 15.39
C GLU A 82 11.58 -4.26 13.97
N GLN A 83 11.97 -3.30 13.14
CA GLN A 83 11.73 -3.34 11.71
C GLN A 83 13.02 -3.21 10.92
N PHE A 84 13.03 -3.87 9.77
CA PHE A 84 14.05 -3.71 8.76
C PHE A 84 13.51 -2.83 7.63
N ILE A 85 14.15 -1.69 7.40
CA ILE A 85 13.81 -0.77 6.32
C ILE A 85 14.79 -0.92 5.15
N THR A 86 14.31 -0.63 3.94
CA THR A 86 15.16 -0.57 2.74
C THR A 86 14.92 0.75 2.01
N PRO A 87 15.85 1.22 1.16
CA PRO A 87 15.62 2.41 0.37
C PRO A 87 14.42 2.23 -0.58
N VAL A 88 13.54 3.23 -0.64
CA VAL A 88 12.41 3.31 -1.58
C VAL A 88 12.90 3.78 -2.95
N ILE A 89 13.88 4.69 -2.99
CA ILE A 89 14.46 5.24 -4.22
C ILE A 89 15.98 5.23 -4.11
N LYS A 90 16.66 4.90 -5.21
CA LYS A 90 18.09 5.17 -5.37
C LYS A 90 18.35 6.05 -6.58
N ALA A 91 19.11 7.12 -6.39
CA ALA A 91 19.64 7.97 -7.44
C ALA A 91 21.10 7.58 -7.70
N ARG A 92 21.49 7.37 -8.97
CA ARG A 92 22.86 6.98 -9.33
C ARG A 92 23.45 7.87 -10.41
N LYS A 93 24.64 8.43 -10.17
CA LYS A 93 25.45 9.20 -11.14
C LYS A 93 26.88 8.67 -11.09
N GLY A 94 27.29 7.90 -12.10
CA GLY A 94 28.58 7.20 -12.10
C GLY A 94 28.72 6.20 -10.94
N ASN A 95 29.67 6.46 -10.04
CA ASN A 95 29.93 5.67 -8.84
C ASN A 95 29.15 6.16 -7.60
N GLU A 96 28.56 7.35 -7.67
CA GLU A 96 27.77 7.90 -6.59
C GLU A 96 26.38 7.26 -6.57
N VAL A 97 25.96 6.80 -5.40
CA VAL A 97 24.64 6.22 -5.16
C VAL A 97 24.05 6.87 -3.92
N ILE A 98 22.93 7.57 -4.09
CA ILE A 98 22.18 8.17 -2.99
C ILE A 98 20.91 7.34 -2.79
N ALA A 99 20.67 6.93 -1.55
CA ALA A 99 19.54 6.11 -1.15
C ALA A 99 18.54 6.94 -0.33
N PHE A 100 17.28 6.93 -0.71
CA PHE A 100 16.18 7.62 -0.04
C PHE A 100 15.20 6.60 0.53
N TYR A 101 14.79 6.80 1.78
CA TYR A 101 13.90 5.90 2.52
C TYR A 101 12.48 6.43 2.62
N SER A 102 12.23 7.64 2.09
CA SER A 102 10.90 8.17 1.84
C SER A 102 10.85 8.94 0.52
N ILE A 103 9.65 9.08 -0.04
CA ILE A 103 9.43 9.92 -1.22
C ILE A 103 9.72 11.39 -0.89
N ALA A 104 9.32 11.86 0.29
CA ALA A 104 9.57 13.22 0.75
C ALA A 104 11.07 13.58 0.74
N GLN A 105 11.94 12.68 1.23
CA GLN A 105 13.39 12.88 1.20
C GLN A 105 13.92 13.04 -0.22
N TYR A 106 13.45 12.22 -1.17
CA TYR A 106 13.86 12.33 -2.56
C TYR A 106 13.39 13.65 -3.19
N LEU A 107 12.16 14.08 -2.92
CA LEU A 107 11.61 15.33 -3.48
C LEU A 107 12.39 16.55 -2.96
N GLN A 108 12.65 16.60 -1.65
CA GLN A 108 13.49 17.64 -1.03
C GLN A 108 14.91 17.64 -1.61
N TRP A 109 15.53 16.46 -1.79
CA TRP A 109 16.82 16.36 -2.45
C TRP A 109 16.77 16.89 -3.89
N ARG A 110 15.75 16.50 -4.66
CA ARG A 110 15.60 16.92 -6.06
C ARG A 110 15.43 18.43 -6.20
N GLU A 111 14.65 19.05 -5.31
CA GLU A 111 14.41 20.50 -5.31
C GLU A 111 15.69 21.29 -4.97
N ASN A 112 16.52 20.74 -4.09
CA ASN A 112 17.76 21.39 -3.64
C ASN A 112 18.98 21.08 -4.51
N ASN A 113 18.87 20.20 -5.51
CA ASN A 113 19.99 19.79 -6.37
C ASN A 113 19.69 20.09 -7.84
N GLU A 114 20.23 21.19 -8.38
CA GLU A 114 20.03 21.59 -9.80
C GLU A 114 20.45 20.50 -10.80
N ASP A 115 21.43 19.68 -10.42
CA ASP A 115 22.06 18.64 -11.23
C ASP A 115 21.34 17.27 -11.18
N TRP A 116 20.15 17.20 -10.56
CA TRP A 116 19.39 15.97 -10.33
C TRP A 116 19.09 15.20 -11.62
N SER A 117 18.91 15.90 -12.75
CA SER A 117 18.58 15.33 -14.06
C SER A 117 19.67 14.39 -14.60
N GLY A 118 20.92 14.53 -14.13
CA GLY A 118 22.02 13.65 -14.46
C GLY A 118 22.02 12.30 -13.73
N TYR A 119 21.13 12.11 -12.73
CA TYR A 119 21.04 10.87 -11.98
C TYR A 119 20.06 9.90 -12.63
N LYS A 120 20.46 8.63 -12.73
CA LYS A 120 19.56 7.53 -13.03
C LYS A 120 18.78 7.17 -11.76
N ILE A 121 17.49 7.45 -11.77
CA ILE A 121 16.58 7.18 -10.66
C ILE A 121 15.98 5.78 -10.82
N LYS A 122 16.01 4.99 -9.74
CA LYS A 122 15.35 3.68 -9.68
C LYS A 122 14.48 3.60 -8.43
N TYR A 123 13.22 3.24 -8.65
CA TYR A 123 12.24 3.00 -7.59
C TYR A 123 12.25 1.52 -7.16
N TYR A 124 12.21 1.28 -5.86
CA TYR A 124 12.24 -0.04 -5.22
C TYR A 124 10.92 -0.25 -4.49
N LYS A 125 9.91 -0.74 -5.23
CA LYS A 125 8.58 -0.93 -4.67
C LYS A 125 8.54 -2.06 -3.64
N GLY A 126 9.06 -3.22 -4.03
CA GLY A 126 9.09 -4.41 -3.19
C GLY A 126 10.50 -4.91 -2.95
N LEU A 127 10.68 -5.69 -1.88
CA LEU A 127 11.95 -6.28 -1.48
C LEU A 127 12.58 -7.09 -2.61
N GLY A 128 11.76 -7.74 -3.46
CA GLY A 128 12.20 -8.47 -4.65
C GLY A 128 12.87 -7.61 -5.74
N THR A 129 12.80 -6.28 -5.64
CA THR A 129 13.47 -5.35 -6.57
C THR A 129 14.97 -5.22 -6.27
N SER A 130 15.36 -5.52 -5.02
CA SER A 130 16.74 -5.50 -4.57
C SER A 130 17.45 -6.78 -5.00
N THR A 131 18.67 -6.62 -5.51
CA THR A 131 19.52 -7.76 -5.88
C THR A 131 20.14 -8.41 -4.63
N SER A 132 20.60 -9.65 -4.75
CA SER A 132 21.31 -10.33 -3.65
C SER A 132 22.59 -9.59 -3.22
N LYS A 133 23.20 -8.82 -4.12
CA LYS A 133 24.34 -7.96 -3.79
C LYS A 133 23.92 -6.81 -2.87
N GLU A 134 22.86 -6.11 -3.23
CA GLU A 134 22.30 -5.02 -2.41
C GLU A 134 21.81 -5.54 -1.05
N ALA A 135 21.21 -6.73 -1.01
CA ALA A 135 20.83 -7.35 0.26
C ALA A 135 22.05 -7.54 1.18
N LYS A 136 23.17 -8.06 0.65
CA LYS A 136 24.42 -8.19 1.43
C LYS A 136 24.94 -6.83 1.90
N GLU A 137 24.82 -5.78 1.09
CA GLU A 137 25.18 -4.41 1.49
C GLU A 137 24.29 -3.93 2.65
N TYR A 138 22.97 -4.14 2.58
CA TYR A 138 22.05 -3.75 3.66
C TYR A 138 22.32 -4.49 4.97
N PHE A 139 22.59 -5.80 4.92
CA PHE A 139 22.95 -6.58 6.11
C PHE A 139 24.38 -6.26 6.60
N GLY A 140 25.27 -5.80 5.72
CA GLY A 140 26.60 -5.30 6.10
C GLY A 140 26.53 -4.00 6.90
N ASP A 141 25.53 -3.15 6.63
CA ASP A 141 25.19 -1.95 7.40
C ASP A 141 23.85 -2.13 8.12
N LEU A 142 23.74 -3.18 8.94
CA LEU A 142 22.48 -3.53 9.61
C LEU A 142 21.99 -2.40 10.52
N GLN A 143 22.89 -1.67 11.17
CA GLN A 143 22.52 -0.57 12.06
C GLN A 143 21.68 0.49 11.34
N ARG A 144 22.02 0.85 10.09
CA ARG A 144 21.23 1.79 9.27
C ARG A 144 19.84 1.27 8.91
N HIS A 145 19.70 -0.04 8.74
CA HIS A 145 18.47 -0.66 8.24
C HIS A 145 17.56 -1.17 9.37
N GLN A 146 18.08 -1.29 10.59
CA GLN A 146 17.37 -1.74 11.77
C GLN A 146 16.84 -0.54 12.55
N ILE A 147 15.51 -0.46 12.71
CA ILE A 147 14.85 0.51 13.57
C ILE A 147 14.12 -0.25 14.67
N GLN A 148 14.42 0.09 15.93
CA GLN A 148 13.76 -0.51 17.08
C GLN A 148 12.42 0.17 17.37
N PHE A 149 11.39 -0.59 17.71
CA PHE A 149 10.19 0.01 18.29
C PHE A 149 10.37 0.23 19.78
N GLU A 150 10.13 1.46 20.23
CA GLU A 150 10.22 1.84 21.64
C GLU A 150 8.83 2.14 22.19
N TYR A 151 8.51 1.52 23.32
CA TYR A 151 7.31 1.83 24.08
C TYR A 151 7.56 3.06 24.95
N SER A 152 6.76 4.09 24.74
CA SER A 152 6.87 5.43 25.33
C SER A 152 5.81 5.71 26.38
N GLY A 153 4.79 4.85 26.52
CA GLY A 153 3.75 4.96 27.54
C GLY A 153 2.36 4.57 27.04
N PRO A 154 1.31 4.78 27.88
CA PRO A 154 -0.05 4.33 27.59
C PRO A 154 -0.66 4.89 26.29
N GLN A 155 -0.13 5.99 25.77
CA GLN A 155 -0.57 6.56 24.50
C GLN A 155 -0.32 5.61 23.32
N ASP A 156 0.73 4.78 23.40
CA ASP A 156 1.02 3.74 22.41
C ASP A 156 -0.08 2.68 22.40
N ASP A 157 -0.55 2.26 23.57
CA ASP A 157 -1.65 1.31 23.69
C ASP A 157 -2.94 1.89 23.11
N GLU A 158 -3.24 3.15 23.41
CA GLU A 158 -4.43 3.83 22.89
C GLU A 158 -4.39 3.96 21.36
N ASN A 159 -3.24 4.35 20.79
CA ASN A 159 -3.07 4.49 19.35
C ASN A 159 -3.16 3.13 18.62
N LEU A 160 -2.60 2.07 19.20
CA LEU A 160 -2.75 0.72 18.66
C LEU A 160 -4.20 0.22 18.75
N ASP A 161 -4.91 0.51 19.85
CA ASP A 161 -6.32 0.17 19.96
C ASP A 161 -7.19 0.96 18.96
N LEU A 162 -6.95 2.27 18.83
CA LEU A 162 -7.57 3.14 17.82
C LEU A 162 -7.46 2.52 16.43
N ALA A 163 -6.26 2.10 16.04
CA ALA A 163 -5.98 1.55 14.72
C ALA A 163 -6.72 0.22 14.46
N PHE A 164 -6.74 -0.71 15.42
CA PHE A 164 -7.14 -2.10 15.15
C PHE A 164 -8.46 -2.56 15.78
N SER A 165 -8.98 -1.85 16.79
CA SER A 165 -10.22 -2.18 17.47
C SER A 165 -11.43 -2.05 16.55
N LYS A 166 -12.34 -3.03 16.59
CA LYS A 166 -13.60 -2.94 15.82
C LYS A 166 -14.58 -1.90 16.37
N TYR A 167 -14.40 -1.44 17.60
CA TYR A 167 -15.32 -0.53 18.27
C TYR A 167 -14.97 0.96 18.09
N ARG A 168 -13.72 1.27 17.71
CA ARG A 168 -13.20 2.64 17.52
C ARG A 168 -13.39 3.19 16.10
N ILE A 169 -14.53 2.89 15.45
CA ILE A 169 -14.75 3.28 14.03
C ILE A 169 -14.84 4.80 13.88
N GLU A 170 -15.65 5.46 14.71
CA GLU A 170 -15.83 6.92 14.64
C GLU A 170 -14.54 7.66 14.98
N ASP A 171 -13.76 7.15 15.94
CA ASP A 171 -12.45 7.71 16.29
C ASP A 171 -11.48 7.63 15.11
N ARG A 172 -11.47 6.51 14.37
CA ARG A 172 -10.65 6.40 13.15
C ARG A 172 -11.09 7.36 12.06
N LYS A 173 -12.39 7.63 11.92
CA LYS A 173 -12.87 8.64 10.96
C LYS A 173 -12.34 10.02 11.34
N ALA A 174 -12.43 10.41 12.62
CA ALA A 174 -11.90 11.67 13.11
C ALA A 174 -10.38 11.76 12.91
N TRP A 175 -9.65 10.70 13.26
CA TRP A 175 -8.20 10.58 13.11
C TRP A 175 -7.73 10.73 11.65
N ILE A 176 -8.33 9.98 10.72
CA ILE A 176 -7.99 10.08 9.30
C ILE A 176 -8.37 11.46 8.76
N THR A 177 -9.51 12.02 9.19
CA THR A 177 -9.95 13.36 8.76
C THR A 177 -8.99 14.45 9.22
N ASP A 178 -8.54 14.40 10.48
CA ASP A 178 -7.53 15.33 11.00
C ASP A 178 -6.23 15.24 10.22
N TRP A 179 -5.74 14.03 9.96
CA TRP A 179 -4.55 13.81 9.14
C TRP A 179 -4.71 14.36 7.72
N MET A 180 -5.85 14.11 7.07
CA MET A 180 -6.15 14.62 5.72
C MET A 180 -6.18 16.15 5.69
N ASN A 181 -6.78 16.78 6.70
CA ASN A 181 -6.84 18.23 6.82
C ASN A 181 -5.44 18.82 7.02
N LYS A 182 -4.63 18.24 7.90
CA LYS A 182 -3.24 18.66 8.12
C LYS A 182 -2.42 18.54 6.83
N LYS A 183 -2.54 17.41 6.13
CA LYS A 183 -1.89 17.20 4.84
C LYS A 183 -2.29 18.27 3.83
N LYS A 184 -3.59 18.53 3.69
CA LYS A 184 -4.09 19.56 2.76
C LYS A 184 -3.62 20.97 3.14
N SER A 185 -3.61 21.31 4.42
CA SER A 185 -3.12 22.61 4.88
C SER A 185 -1.64 22.80 4.55
N ARG A 186 -0.82 21.77 4.73
CA ARG A 186 0.61 21.79 4.35
C ARG A 186 0.80 21.92 2.85
N GLU A 187 0.03 21.18 2.04
CA GLU A 187 0.06 21.28 0.58
C GLU A 187 -0.29 22.71 0.10
N ILE A 188 -1.24 23.39 0.75
CA ILE A 188 -1.61 24.79 0.45
C ILE A 188 -0.50 25.76 0.89
N ALA A 189 0.15 25.48 2.03
CA ALA A 189 1.22 26.30 2.57
C ALA A 189 2.59 26.02 1.91
N GLU A 190 2.66 25.09 0.95
CA GLU A 190 3.91 24.61 0.33
C GLU A 190 4.95 24.11 1.35
N GLU A 191 4.46 23.56 2.46
CA GLU A 191 5.31 22.99 3.51
C GLU A 191 5.72 21.55 3.16
N PRO A 192 6.97 21.14 3.46
CA PRO A 192 7.43 19.79 3.18
C PRO A 192 6.65 18.74 4.00
N GLU A 193 6.50 17.54 3.44
CA GLU A 193 5.96 16.40 4.18
C GLU A 193 6.90 15.96 5.31
N ASP A 194 6.33 15.44 6.41
CA ASP A 194 7.09 14.91 7.53
C ASP A 194 7.96 13.71 7.09
N VAL A 195 9.24 13.74 7.46
CA VAL A 195 10.18 12.64 7.20
C VAL A 195 10.20 11.70 8.40
N ILE A 196 9.77 10.45 8.19
CA ILE A 196 9.70 9.42 9.26
C ILE A 196 11.02 8.64 9.38
N TYR A 197 11.75 8.48 8.27
CA TYR A 197 12.94 7.65 8.17
C TYR A 197 14.21 8.44 7.90
N ASP A 198 14.45 9.44 8.74
CA ASP A 198 15.71 10.20 8.73
C ASP A 198 16.91 9.23 8.76
N PRO A 199 18.02 9.51 8.03
CA PRO A 199 19.25 8.72 8.11
C PRO A 199 19.73 8.33 9.50
N ASP A 200 19.48 9.18 10.50
CA ASP A 200 19.98 8.99 11.87
C ASP A 200 18.98 8.29 12.79
N ILE A 201 17.77 7.97 12.33
CA ILE A 201 16.76 7.32 13.16
C ILE A 201 17.18 5.90 13.55
N ARG A 202 17.15 5.60 14.86
CA ARG A 202 17.45 4.27 15.42
C ARG A 202 16.26 3.63 16.13
N SER A 203 15.36 4.46 16.63
CA SER A 203 14.12 4.01 17.27
C SER A 203 12.91 4.80 16.77
N LEU A 204 11.73 4.18 16.87
CA LEU A 204 10.45 4.76 16.51
C LEU A 204 9.42 4.35 17.56
N THR A 205 8.63 5.30 18.06
CA THR A 205 7.55 4.95 19.00
C THR A 205 6.37 4.31 18.26
N PHE A 206 5.58 3.48 18.97
CA PHE A 206 4.36 2.91 18.38
C PHE A 206 3.35 4.00 17.99
N SER A 207 3.24 5.06 18.78
CA SER A 207 2.41 6.23 18.47
C SER A 207 2.84 6.94 17.20
N GLU A 208 4.14 7.13 16.97
CA GLU A 208 4.64 7.72 15.73
C GLU A 208 4.40 6.81 14.54
N PHE A 209 4.62 5.50 14.69
CA PHE A 209 4.29 4.54 13.65
C PHE A 209 2.82 4.59 13.27
N VAL A 210 1.91 4.58 14.24
CA VAL A 210 0.47 4.66 13.97
C VAL A 210 0.14 5.98 13.25
N ASN A 211 0.55 7.11 13.82
CA ASN A 211 0.08 8.43 13.39
C ASN A 211 0.85 9.04 12.21
N LYS A 212 2.05 8.55 11.89
CA LYS A 212 2.85 9.06 10.76
C LYS A 212 2.88 8.05 9.61
N GLU A 213 2.84 6.75 9.87
CA GLU A 213 3.01 5.72 8.84
C GLU A 213 1.72 4.93 8.55
N LEU A 214 1.10 4.33 9.57
CA LEU A 214 -0.10 3.50 9.38
C LEU A 214 -1.32 4.31 8.92
N VAL A 215 -1.40 5.59 9.30
CA VAL A 215 -2.43 6.51 8.81
C VAL A 215 -2.35 6.70 7.28
N VAL A 216 -1.14 6.67 6.70
CA VAL A 216 -0.93 6.83 5.26
C VAL A 216 -1.56 5.66 4.53
N PHE A 217 -1.34 4.43 5.03
CA PHE A 217 -2.04 3.24 4.56
C PHE A 217 -3.55 3.37 4.69
N SER A 218 -4.04 3.81 5.85
CA SER A 218 -5.48 3.90 6.12
C SER A 218 -6.18 4.86 5.14
N ASN A 219 -5.55 6.00 4.85
CA ASN A 219 -6.03 6.92 3.84
C ASN A 219 -5.89 6.36 2.41
N ALA A 220 -4.77 5.71 2.09
CA ALA A 220 -4.57 5.11 0.77
C ALA A 220 -5.58 3.99 0.48
N ASP A 221 -5.92 3.18 1.48
CA ASP A 221 -6.97 2.16 1.37
C ASP A 221 -8.33 2.80 1.07
N ASN A 222 -8.68 3.90 1.75
CA ASN A 222 -9.88 4.69 1.43
C ASN A 222 -9.84 5.20 -0.02
N VAL A 223 -8.74 5.80 -0.45
CA VAL A 223 -8.59 6.33 -1.82
C VAL A 223 -8.73 5.23 -2.88
N ARG A 224 -8.22 4.02 -2.61
CA ARG A 224 -8.32 2.88 -3.53
C ARG A 224 -9.73 2.29 -3.58
N ASN A 225 -10.46 2.33 -2.46
CA ASN A 225 -11.74 1.63 -2.30
C ASN A 225 -12.98 2.51 -2.45
N ILE A 226 -12.90 3.81 -2.19
CA ILE A 226 -14.03 4.74 -2.26
C ILE A 226 -13.96 5.49 -3.60
N PRO A 227 -15.03 5.45 -4.44
CA PRO A 227 -15.05 6.17 -5.70
C PRO A 227 -15.15 7.68 -5.51
N SER A 228 -14.74 8.44 -6.52
CA SER A 228 -14.98 9.88 -6.56
C SER A 228 -16.45 10.17 -6.90
N ILE A 229 -17.01 11.22 -6.31
CA ILE A 229 -18.36 11.69 -6.65
C ILE A 229 -18.47 12.19 -8.10
N VAL A 230 -17.37 12.65 -8.69
CA VAL A 230 -17.36 13.28 -10.02
C VAL A 230 -17.62 12.28 -11.14
N ASP A 231 -17.03 11.09 -11.05
CA ASP A 231 -17.12 10.05 -12.09
C ASP A 231 -17.70 8.72 -11.60
N GLY A 232 -17.87 8.55 -10.29
CA GLY A 232 -18.32 7.30 -9.69
C GLY A 232 -17.28 6.17 -9.75
N LEU A 233 -16.02 6.47 -10.08
CA LEU A 233 -14.98 5.47 -10.32
C LEU A 233 -13.93 5.42 -9.21
N LYS A 234 -13.47 4.20 -8.91
CA LYS A 234 -12.24 3.96 -8.15
C LYS A 234 -11.01 4.27 -9.02
N PRO A 235 -9.84 4.56 -8.44
CA PRO A 235 -8.62 4.85 -9.21
C PRO A 235 -8.25 3.78 -10.23
N VAL A 236 -8.42 2.49 -9.91
CA VAL A 236 -8.15 1.38 -10.84
C VAL A 236 -9.06 1.44 -12.07
N GLN A 237 -10.35 1.72 -11.88
CA GLN A 237 -11.33 1.83 -12.97
C GLN A 237 -11.05 3.06 -13.84
N ARG A 238 -10.68 4.18 -13.21
CA ARG A 238 -10.27 5.40 -13.93
C ARG A 238 -9.02 5.18 -14.78
N LYS A 239 -8.02 4.45 -14.27
CA LYS A 239 -6.81 4.07 -15.03
C LYS A 239 -7.14 3.17 -16.23
N VAL A 240 -8.08 2.24 -16.06
CA VAL A 240 -8.60 1.41 -17.17
C VAL A 240 -9.23 2.29 -18.25
N LEU A 241 -10.17 3.18 -17.89
CA LEU A 241 -10.80 4.07 -18.87
C LEU A 241 -9.82 5.03 -19.54
N TYR A 242 -8.94 5.66 -18.77
CA TYR A 242 -7.91 6.54 -19.31
C TYR A 242 -7.08 5.82 -20.37
N THR A 243 -6.72 4.56 -20.13
CA THR A 243 -5.98 3.75 -21.10
C THR A 243 -6.81 3.46 -22.35
N CYS A 244 -8.09 3.10 -22.19
CA CYS A 244 -9.01 2.92 -23.32
C CYS A 244 -9.18 4.20 -24.16
N PHE A 245 -9.23 5.36 -23.48
CA PHE A 245 -9.33 6.67 -24.11
C PHE A 245 -8.06 7.06 -24.86
N LYS A 246 -6.89 6.84 -24.26
CA LYS A 246 -5.57 7.15 -24.84
C LYS A 246 -5.25 6.29 -26.06
N ARG A 247 -5.59 5.01 -26.03
CA ARG A 247 -5.39 4.11 -27.17
C ARG A 247 -6.49 4.23 -28.23
N TYR A 248 -7.66 4.75 -27.84
CA TYR A 248 -8.87 4.87 -28.67
C TYR A 248 -9.18 3.59 -29.48
N ASP A 249 -9.12 2.45 -28.79
CA ASP A 249 -9.29 1.14 -29.41
C ASP A 249 -10.77 0.87 -29.72
N LYS A 250 -11.17 1.13 -30.98
CA LYS A 250 -12.49 0.74 -31.52
C LYS A 250 -12.63 -0.76 -31.78
N LYS A 251 -11.55 -1.53 -31.61
CA LYS A 251 -11.51 -2.98 -31.86
C LYS A 251 -11.62 -3.75 -30.55
N GLN A 252 -12.06 -5.00 -30.63
CA GLN A 252 -12.05 -5.92 -29.51
C GLN A 252 -10.61 -6.26 -29.11
N LEU A 253 -10.34 -6.28 -27.80
CA LEU A 253 -9.04 -6.58 -27.21
C LEU A 253 -9.19 -7.67 -26.15
N ARG A 254 -8.15 -8.49 -25.97
CA ARG A 254 -8.12 -9.42 -24.84
C ARG A 254 -8.03 -8.65 -23.54
N VAL A 255 -8.78 -9.08 -22.51
CA VAL A 255 -8.74 -8.45 -21.17
C VAL A 255 -7.33 -8.46 -20.59
N LEU A 256 -6.57 -9.54 -20.79
CA LEU A 256 -5.16 -9.62 -20.38
C LEU A 256 -4.31 -8.52 -21.05
N GLN A 257 -4.47 -8.31 -22.36
CA GLN A 257 -3.69 -7.31 -23.10
C GLN A 257 -4.05 -5.89 -22.65
N LEU A 258 -5.34 -5.63 -22.39
CA LEU A 258 -5.78 -4.36 -21.85
C LEU A 258 -5.19 -4.11 -20.46
N ALA A 259 -5.24 -5.10 -19.56
CA ALA A 259 -4.67 -4.98 -18.22
C ALA A 259 -3.16 -4.69 -18.27
N SER A 260 -2.39 -5.40 -19.10
CA SER A 260 -0.95 -5.12 -19.28
C SER A 260 -0.70 -3.70 -19.79
N ALA A 261 -1.49 -3.23 -20.76
CA ALA A 261 -1.38 -1.87 -21.28
C ALA A 261 -1.71 -0.80 -20.22
N VAL A 262 -2.69 -1.06 -19.35
CA VAL A 262 -3.02 -0.17 -18.23
C VAL A 262 -1.85 -0.10 -17.25
N GLY A 263 -1.23 -1.23 -16.93
CA GLY A 263 -0.04 -1.30 -16.09
C GLY A 263 1.10 -0.43 -16.63
N GLU A 264 1.40 -0.58 -17.92
CA GLU A 264 2.44 0.18 -18.63
C GLU A 264 2.14 1.69 -18.69
N ILE A 265 0.94 2.07 -19.15
CA ILE A 265 0.60 3.47 -19.43
C ILE A 265 0.35 4.27 -18.14
N THR A 266 -0.23 3.64 -17.13
CA THR A 266 -0.69 4.35 -15.93
C THR A 266 0.18 4.10 -14.71
N ALA A 267 1.27 3.34 -14.84
CA ALA A 267 2.10 2.88 -13.74
C ALA A 267 1.25 2.28 -12.60
N TYR A 268 0.37 1.33 -12.93
CA TYR A 268 -0.41 0.63 -11.90
C TYR A 268 0.44 -0.44 -11.22
N HIS A 269 0.46 -0.47 -9.89
CA HIS A 269 1.43 -1.24 -9.14
C HIS A 269 0.87 -2.32 -8.20
N HIS A 270 -0.43 -2.62 -8.26
CA HIS A 270 -1.08 -3.63 -7.40
C HIS A 270 -1.37 -4.95 -8.15
N GLY A 271 -0.64 -5.20 -9.24
CA GLY A 271 -0.65 -6.45 -9.99
C GLY A 271 -1.77 -6.57 -11.03
N ASP A 272 -1.48 -7.35 -12.07
CA ASP A 272 -2.35 -7.51 -13.24
C ASP A 272 -3.67 -8.21 -12.91
N LYS A 273 -3.69 -9.07 -11.88
CA LYS A 273 -4.90 -9.79 -11.47
C LYS A 273 -6.02 -8.83 -11.04
N ALA A 274 -5.68 -7.85 -10.21
CA ALA A 274 -6.63 -6.83 -9.76
C ALA A 274 -7.14 -5.96 -10.91
N LEU A 275 -6.27 -5.64 -11.89
CA LEU A 275 -6.69 -4.93 -13.11
C LEU A 275 -7.65 -5.75 -13.96
N MET A 276 -7.33 -7.02 -14.19
CA MET A 276 -8.20 -7.91 -14.96
C MET A 276 -9.57 -8.07 -14.30
N GLU A 277 -9.62 -8.23 -12.98
CA GLU A 277 -10.87 -8.28 -12.22
C GLU A 277 -11.66 -6.98 -12.34
N ALA A 278 -11.00 -5.82 -12.25
CA ALA A 278 -11.65 -4.52 -12.44
C ALA A 278 -12.23 -4.37 -13.85
N VAL A 279 -11.49 -4.79 -14.89
CA VAL A 279 -11.97 -4.77 -16.28
C VAL A 279 -13.21 -5.64 -16.46
N VAL A 280 -13.21 -6.85 -15.87
CA VAL A 280 -14.37 -7.76 -15.91
C VAL A 280 -15.58 -7.11 -15.25
N GLN A 281 -15.42 -6.55 -14.05
CA GLN A 281 -16.51 -5.88 -13.32
C GLN A 281 -17.05 -4.66 -14.08
N MET A 282 -16.20 -3.88 -14.76
CA MET A 282 -16.63 -2.73 -15.57
C MET A 282 -17.41 -3.13 -16.84
N ALA A 283 -17.24 -4.36 -17.32
CA ALA A 283 -17.91 -4.89 -18.50
C ALA A 283 -19.19 -5.67 -18.20
N GLN A 284 -19.40 -6.10 -16.94
CA GLN A 284 -20.59 -6.86 -16.55
C GLN A 284 -21.88 -6.08 -16.81
N ASN A 285 -22.89 -6.75 -17.36
CA ASN A 285 -24.16 -6.15 -17.78
C ASN A 285 -25.40 -7.02 -17.43
N PHE A 286 -25.27 -7.99 -16.51
CA PHE A 286 -26.40 -8.76 -16.02
C PHE A 286 -27.27 -7.96 -15.04
N VAL A 287 -28.52 -8.36 -14.84
CA VAL A 287 -29.47 -7.70 -13.92
C VAL A 287 -28.89 -7.61 -12.50
N GLY A 288 -28.75 -6.38 -11.98
CA GLY A 288 -28.14 -6.11 -10.67
C GLY A 288 -26.65 -5.77 -10.71
N SER A 289 -26.02 -5.70 -11.90
CA SER A 289 -24.66 -5.19 -12.10
C SER A 289 -24.67 -3.71 -12.54
N ASN A 290 -24.04 -3.37 -13.66
CA ASN A 290 -23.98 -2.00 -14.17
C ASN A 290 -25.21 -1.66 -15.00
N ASN A 291 -25.92 -0.58 -14.66
CA ASN A 291 -27.00 -0.04 -15.50
C ASN A 291 -26.47 0.38 -16.88
N ILE A 292 -25.27 0.97 -16.91
CA ILE A 292 -24.53 1.27 -18.13
C ILE A 292 -23.11 0.73 -17.95
N SER A 293 -22.80 -0.38 -18.61
CA SER A 293 -21.45 -0.93 -18.60
C SER A 293 -20.54 -0.06 -19.48
N LEU A 294 -19.44 0.42 -18.92
CA LEU A 294 -18.50 1.29 -19.66
C LEU A 294 -17.64 0.50 -20.65
N LEU A 295 -17.54 -0.80 -20.43
CA LEU A 295 -16.94 -1.74 -21.34
C LEU A 295 -18.00 -2.75 -21.82
N LEU A 296 -17.77 -3.34 -22.99
CA LEU A 296 -18.62 -4.38 -23.55
C LEU A 296 -18.09 -5.77 -23.15
N PRO A 297 -18.96 -6.69 -22.72
CA PRO A 297 -18.57 -8.06 -22.38
C PRO A 297 -18.57 -8.96 -23.63
N HIS A 298 -17.40 -9.24 -24.21
CA HIS A 298 -17.26 -10.21 -25.31
C HIS A 298 -16.71 -11.54 -24.78
N GLY A 299 -17.62 -12.40 -24.33
CA GLY A 299 -17.32 -13.69 -23.71
C GLY A 299 -18.16 -13.92 -22.45
N GLN A 300 -17.76 -14.89 -21.62
CA GLN A 300 -18.44 -15.18 -20.35
C GLN A 300 -17.91 -14.29 -19.22
N PHE A 301 -18.47 -13.09 -19.06
CA PHE A 301 -18.11 -12.12 -18.01
C PHE A 301 -18.82 -12.37 -16.67
N GLY A 302 -19.47 -13.52 -16.55
CA GLY A 302 -20.25 -13.92 -15.39
C GLY A 302 -21.71 -13.50 -15.52
N THR A 303 -22.55 -14.13 -14.71
CA THR A 303 -24.00 -14.00 -14.79
C THR A 303 -24.58 -13.66 -13.42
N ARG A 304 -25.89 -13.41 -13.40
CA ARG A 304 -26.62 -13.18 -12.15
C ARG A 304 -26.66 -14.39 -11.23
N LEU A 305 -26.35 -15.60 -11.70
CA LEU A 305 -26.45 -16.83 -10.90
C LEU A 305 -25.48 -16.80 -9.72
N GLU A 306 -24.27 -16.29 -9.94
CA GLU A 306 -23.25 -16.15 -8.89
C GLU A 306 -22.80 -14.69 -8.69
N GLY A 307 -23.58 -13.73 -9.18
CA GLY A 307 -23.24 -12.31 -9.11
C GLY A 307 -21.92 -11.98 -9.83
N GLY A 308 -21.66 -12.63 -10.96
CA GLY A 308 -20.47 -12.42 -11.77
C GLY A 308 -19.24 -13.25 -11.40
N LYS A 309 -19.32 -14.07 -10.33
CA LYS A 309 -18.21 -14.94 -9.89
C LYS A 309 -17.98 -16.13 -10.82
N ASP A 310 -18.99 -16.52 -11.57
CA ASP A 310 -18.99 -17.52 -12.64
C ASP A 310 -18.36 -17.01 -13.95
N SER A 311 -17.63 -15.89 -13.90
CA SER A 311 -16.87 -15.38 -15.04
C SER A 311 -15.74 -16.34 -15.43
N ALA A 312 -15.51 -16.48 -16.72
CA ALA A 312 -14.37 -17.25 -17.22
C ALA A 312 -13.05 -16.53 -16.91
N SER A 313 -11.94 -17.28 -16.97
CA SER A 313 -10.62 -16.70 -16.74
C SER A 313 -10.39 -15.48 -17.65
N PRO A 314 -9.94 -14.33 -17.10
CA PRO A 314 -9.72 -13.11 -17.90
C PRO A 314 -8.76 -13.27 -19.08
N ARG A 315 -7.94 -14.32 -19.08
CA ARG A 315 -7.03 -14.66 -20.19
C ARG A 315 -7.78 -15.01 -21.49
N TYR A 316 -9.01 -15.50 -21.40
CA TYR A 316 -9.83 -15.92 -22.55
C TYR A 316 -10.90 -14.90 -22.94
N LEU A 317 -11.07 -13.84 -22.16
CA LEU A 317 -12.11 -12.84 -22.37
C LEU A 317 -11.65 -11.71 -23.28
N TYR A 318 -12.58 -11.17 -24.06
CA TYR A 318 -12.38 -9.98 -24.87
C TYR A 318 -13.30 -8.87 -24.40
N THR A 319 -12.84 -7.63 -24.55
CA THR A 319 -13.63 -6.45 -24.21
C THR A 319 -13.39 -5.33 -25.21
N GLN A 320 -14.23 -4.32 -25.15
CA GLN A 320 -14.18 -3.14 -26.01
C GLN A 320 -14.79 -1.96 -25.25
N LEU A 321 -14.35 -0.73 -25.55
CA LEU A 321 -15.00 0.47 -25.03
C LEU A 321 -16.45 0.54 -25.53
N ASN A 322 -17.41 0.72 -24.63
CA ASN A 322 -18.80 0.90 -25.02
C ASN A 322 -18.93 2.26 -25.77
N PRO A 323 -19.56 2.32 -26.95
CA PRO A 323 -19.79 3.58 -27.66
C PRO A 323 -20.46 4.65 -26.80
N LEU A 324 -21.33 4.26 -25.86
CA LEU A 324 -21.99 5.16 -24.92
C LEU A 324 -21.01 5.85 -23.97
N THR A 325 -19.85 5.24 -23.69
CA THR A 325 -18.88 5.78 -22.74
C THR A 325 -18.31 7.11 -23.19
N ARG A 326 -18.05 7.32 -24.48
CA ARG A 326 -17.58 8.64 -24.97
C ARG A 326 -18.68 9.70 -25.05
N LEU A 327 -19.95 9.32 -24.91
CA LEU A 327 -21.05 10.26 -24.72
C LEU A 327 -21.14 10.72 -23.26
N ILE A 328 -20.86 9.81 -22.32
CA ILE A 328 -20.82 10.10 -20.87
C ILE A 328 -19.54 10.88 -20.50
N PHE A 329 -18.42 10.57 -21.16
CA PHE A 329 -17.13 11.23 -21.00
C PHE A 329 -16.71 11.88 -22.33
N PRO A 330 -17.24 13.09 -22.63
CA PRO A 330 -16.97 13.79 -23.88
C PRO A 330 -15.47 14.02 -24.07
N GLN A 331 -14.98 13.76 -25.28
CA GLN A 331 -13.55 13.93 -25.60
C GLN A 331 -13.08 15.38 -25.45
N ILE A 332 -13.96 16.36 -25.62
CA ILE A 332 -13.63 17.79 -25.44
C ILE A 332 -13.23 18.10 -23.99
N ASP A 333 -13.76 17.35 -23.02
CA ASP A 333 -13.48 17.54 -21.60
C ASP A 333 -12.12 16.95 -21.19
N ASP A 334 -11.53 16.05 -22.01
CA ASP A 334 -10.22 15.44 -21.72
C ASP A 334 -9.14 16.52 -21.49
N HIS A 335 -9.24 17.67 -22.17
CA HIS A 335 -8.31 18.81 -22.04
C HIS A 335 -8.44 19.62 -20.74
N LEU A 336 -9.57 19.49 -20.03
CA LEU A 336 -9.81 20.20 -18.78
C LEU A 336 -9.30 19.40 -17.56
N LEU A 337 -8.99 18.12 -17.76
CA LEU A 337 -8.60 17.21 -16.69
C LEU A 337 -7.10 17.27 -16.44
N GLN A 338 -6.72 17.49 -15.17
CA GLN A 338 -5.34 17.36 -14.75
C GLN A 338 -4.97 15.87 -14.62
N VAL A 339 -4.08 15.39 -15.48
CA VAL A 339 -3.52 14.05 -15.37
C VAL A 339 -2.54 14.02 -14.20
N ARG A 340 -2.97 13.48 -13.05
CA ARG A 340 -2.08 13.27 -11.90
C ARG A 340 -1.27 11.99 -12.11
N ALA A 341 -0.17 12.09 -12.85
CA ALA A 341 0.84 11.04 -12.86
C ALA A 341 1.70 11.18 -11.59
N LYS A 342 1.24 10.60 -10.47
CA LYS A 342 2.02 10.56 -9.21
C LYS A 342 3.44 9.98 -9.35
N PHE A 343 3.76 9.33 -10.46
CA PHE A 343 5.03 8.61 -10.66
C PHE A 343 5.87 9.05 -11.87
N GLU A 344 5.43 10.02 -12.68
CA GLU A 344 6.30 10.58 -13.74
C GLU A 344 7.52 11.34 -13.18
N CYS A 345 7.55 11.61 -11.87
CA CYS A 345 8.70 12.19 -11.18
C CYS A 345 9.92 11.25 -10.99
N PHE A 346 9.82 9.95 -11.27
CA PHE A 346 10.89 8.98 -10.98
C PHE A 346 11.55 8.33 -12.18
N CYS A 347 10.98 8.48 -13.39
CA CYS A 347 11.45 7.80 -14.58
C CYS A 347 12.06 8.77 -15.59
N GLY A 348 12.89 9.72 -15.16
CA GLY A 348 13.83 10.48 -16.01
C GLY A 348 13.27 11.04 -17.33
N GLY A 349 11.97 11.29 -17.39
CA GLY A 349 11.26 11.66 -18.59
C GLY A 349 10.23 12.69 -18.21
N THR A 350 10.62 13.96 -18.30
CA THR A 350 9.68 15.02 -18.61
C THR A 350 9.01 14.65 -19.92
N LYS A 351 7.84 14.04 -19.83
CA LYS A 351 6.84 14.24 -20.85
C LYS A 351 5.69 14.92 -20.17
N GLU A 352 5.65 16.25 -20.30
CA GLU A 352 4.39 16.96 -20.21
C GLU A 352 3.39 16.24 -21.11
N PHE A 353 2.28 15.76 -20.55
CA PHE A 353 1.10 15.40 -21.32
C PHE A 353 -0.17 15.74 -20.56
#